data_AF-A0ABD5T2W9-F1
#
_entry.id   AF-A0ABD5T2W9-F1
#
_cell.length_a   1.000
_cell.length_b   1.000
_cell.length_c   1.000
_cell.angle_alpha   90.00
_cell.angle_beta   90.00
_cell.angle_gamma   90.00
#
_symmetry.space_group_name_H-M   'P 1'
#
loop_
_entity.id
_entity.type
_entity.pdbx_description
1 polymer ?
#
loop_
_entity_poly.entity_id
_entity_poly.type
_entity_poly.pdbx_seq_one_letter_code
_entity_poly.pdbx_strand_id
1 'polypeptide(L)'
;MTNSFTPTTYDDLDPDRRPSLAAALVPIFAVVAFLGVGSAVLGLDPHAPLLWSIVIVGAFGLWLGYDWDELFDGISNGLVMGLQALLIIFTIYGLIATWVSAGTIPGLMYYGLEILSPTTFLPAAAVVAAVVAFAIGSSWTAVGT
;
A
#
# COMPACT_ATOMS: atom_id res chain seq x y z
N MET A 1 28.27 -1.01 2.74
CA MET A 1 27.15 -1.86 2.28
C MET A 1 26.14 -0.93 1.66
N THR A 2 26.14 -0.83 0.33
CA THR A 2 25.25 0.07 -0.40
C THR A 2 23.89 -0.63 -0.44
N ASN A 3 22.97 -0.25 0.46
CA ASN A 3 21.60 -0.76 0.44
C ASN A 3 20.88 -0.14 -0.77
N SER A 4 21.13 -0.68 -1.95
CA SER A 4 20.30 -0.39 -3.11
C SER A 4 18.96 -1.10 -2.88
N PHE A 5 17.93 -0.34 -2.53
CA PHE A 5 16.53 -0.77 -2.51
C PHE A 5 16.03 -1.00 -3.94
N THR A 6 16.77 -1.78 -4.73
CA THR A 6 16.31 -2.26 -6.02
C THR A 6 15.41 -3.47 -5.72
N PRO A 7 14.11 -3.40 -6.02
CA PRO A 7 13.25 -4.57 -5.88
C PRO A 7 13.83 -5.71 -6.71
N THR A 8 13.92 -6.91 -6.14
CA THR A 8 14.37 -8.10 -6.86
C THR A 8 13.51 -8.28 -8.11
N THR A 9 14.11 -8.09 -9.28
CA THR A 9 13.42 -8.18 -10.56
C THR A 9 13.33 -9.64 -10.98
N TYR A 10 12.42 -9.96 -11.90
CA TYR A 10 12.27 -11.32 -12.43
C TYR A 10 13.60 -11.88 -12.98
N ASP A 11 14.42 -11.00 -13.55
CA ASP A 11 15.73 -11.35 -14.12
C ASP A 11 16.78 -11.69 -13.05
N ASP A 12 16.60 -11.21 -11.81
CA ASP A 12 17.47 -11.49 -10.67
C ASP A 12 17.15 -12.83 -9.98
N LEU A 13 16.03 -13.47 -10.34
CA LEU A 13 15.64 -14.77 -9.81
C LEU A 13 16.44 -15.88 -10.49
N ASP A 14 16.94 -16.82 -9.68
CA ASP A 14 17.55 -18.05 -10.17
C ASP A 14 16.61 -18.75 -11.17
N PRO A 15 17.03 -18.99 -12.43
CA PRO A 15 16.20 -19.60 -13.48
C PRO A 15 15.46 -20.87 -13.03
N ASP A 16 16.06 -21.65 -12.15
CA ASP A 16 15.50 -22.92 -11.66
C ASP A 16 14.40 -22.72 -10.59
N ARG A 17 14.34 -21.53 -9.98
CA ARG A 17 13.39 -21.15 -8.92
C ARG A 17 12.31 -20.18 -9.41
N ARG A 18 12.26 -19.88 -10.71
CA ARG A 18 11.27 -18.95 -11.27
C ARG A 18 9.87 -19.58 -11.25
N PRO A 19 8.88 -18.99 -10.57
CA PRO A 19 7.53 -19.50 -10.64
C PRO A 19 6.99 -19.31 -12.06
N SER A 20 6.28 -20.33 -12.57
CA SER A 20 5.44 -20.13 -13.75
C SER A 20 4.35 -19.10 -13.46
N LEU A 21 3.76 -18.50 -14.50
CA LEU A 21 2.66 -17.53 -14.32
C LEU A 21 1.53 -18.09 -13.45
N ALA A 22 1.20 -19.37 -13.62
CA ALA A 22 0.20 -20.06 -12.81
C ALA A 22 0.63 -20.19 -11.34
N ALA A 23 1.91 -20.46 -11.10
CA ALA A 23 2.47 -20.55 -9.75
C ALA A 23 2.52 -19.17 -9.06
N ALA A 24 2.82 -18.10 -9.79
CA ALA A 24 2.83 -16.72 -9.27
C ALA A 24 1.43 -16.23 -8.83
N LEU A 25 0.36 -16.80 -9.38
CA LEU A 25 -1.01 -16.48 -8.98
C LEU A 25 -1.40 -17.11 -7.64
N VAL A 26 -0.74 -18.19 -7.21
CA VAL A 26 -1.04 -18.90 -5.95
C VAL A 26 -1.03 -17.98 -4.73
N PRO A 27 0.04 -17.20 -4.45
CA PRO A 27 0.06 -16.31 -3.28
C PRO A 27 -1.01 -15.21 -3.35
N ILE A 28 -1.32 -14.71 -4.55
CA ILE A 28 -2.36 -13.69 -4.77
C ILE A 28 -3.74 -14.25 -4.44
N PHE A 29 -4.07 -15.42 -5.01
CA PHE A 29 -5.35 -16.08 -4.74
C PHE A 29 -5.47 -16.53 -3.29
N ALA A 30 -4.38 -16.98 -2.66
CA ALA A 30 -4.39 -17.33 -1.24
C ALA A 30 -4.84 -16.13 -0.38
N VAL A 31 -4.22 -14.96 -0.57
CA VAL A 31 -4.59 -13.75 0.19
C VAL A 31 -6.04 -13.34 -0.07
N VAL A 32 -6.47 -13.30 -1.33
CA VAL A 32 -7.84 -12.90 -1.70
C VAL A 32 -8.88 -13.90 -1.15
N ALA A 33 -8.62 -15.20 -1.27
CA ALA A 33 -9.53 -16.23 -0.80
C ALA A 33 -9.62 -16.25 0.73
N PHE A 34 -8.49 -16.13 1.44
CA PHE A 34 -8.52 -16.10 2.90
C PHE A 34 -9.18 -14.83 3.42
N LEU A 35 -8.87 -13.65 2.88
CA LEU A 35 -9.59 -12.43 3.28
C LEU A 35 -11.09 -12.50 2.94
N GLY A 36 -11.44 -12.97 1.74
CA GLY A 36 -12.83 -13.09 1.32
C GLY A 36 -13.62 -14.06 2.19
N VAL A 37 -13.13 -15.29 2.37
CA VAL A 37 -13.81 -16.30 3.19
C VAL A 37 -13.72 -15.94 4.68
N GLY A 38 -12.53 -15.60 5.16
CA GLY A 38 -12.28 -15.32 6.56
C GLY A 38 -13.00 -14.06 7.06
N SER A 39 -12.85 -12.94 6.37
CA SER A 39 -13.46 -11.69 6.83
C SER A 39 -14.88 -11.49 6.32
N ALA A 40 -15.18 -11.77 5.06
CA ALA A 40 -16.52 -11.48 4.53
C ALA A 40 -17.56 -12.58 4.84
N VAL A 41 -17.16 -13.86 4.91
CA VAL A 41 -18.10 -14.97 5.17
C VAL A 41 -18.08 -15.40 6.64
N LEU A 42 -16.90 -15.58 7.23
CA LEU A 42 -16.76 -16.02 8.62
C LEU A 42 -16.80 -14.87 9.64
N GLY A 43 -16.77 -13.61 9.18
CA GLY A 43 -16.84 -12.43 10.03
C GLY A 43 -15.61 -12.22 10.92
N LEU A 44 -14.47 -12.80 10.55
CA LEU A 44 -13.23 -12.69 11.32
C LEU A 44 -12.52 -11.37 11.03
N ASP A 45 -11.87 -10.83 12.06
CA ASP A 45 -10.97 -9.69 11.88
C ASP A 45 -9.88 -10.03 10.85
N PRO A 46 -9.52 -9.10 9.94
CA PRO A 46 -8.56 -9.35 8.86
C PRO A 46 -7.21 -9.90 9.31
N HIS A 47 -6.83 -9.70 10.57
CA HIS A 47 -5.61 -10.23 11.15
C HIS A 47 -5.51 -11.76 11.05
N ALA A 48 -6.58 -12.50 11.37
CA ALA A 48 -6.55 -13.96 11.36
C ALA A 48 -6.42 -14.53 9.93
N PRO A 49 -7.20 -14.09 8.94
CA PRO A 49 -7.03 -14.53 7.56
C PRO A 49 -5.70 -14.13 6.91
N LEU A 50 -5.14 -12.98 7.29
CA LEU A 50 -3.81 -12.58 6.85
C LEU A 50 -2.73 -13.52 7.41
N LEU A 51 -2.84 -13.93 8.67
CA LEU A 51 -1.91 -14.92 9.25
C LEU A 51 -1.95 -16.25 8.50
N TRP A 52 -3.14 -16.75 8.15
CA TRP A 52 -3.26 -17.96 7.32
C TRP A 52 -2.61 -17.79 5.94
N SER A 53 -2.79 -16.62 5.34
CA SER A 53 -2.17 -16.27 4.06
C SER A 53 -0.65 -16.30 4.15
N ILE A 54 -0.07 -15.71 5.20
CA ILE A 54 1.38 -15.70 5.43
C ILE A 54 1.92 -17.13 5.54
N VAL A 55 1.24 -18.01 6.28
CA VAL A 55 1.65 -19.42 6.43
C VAL A 55 1.65 -20.14 5.09
N ILE A 56 0.60 -19.97 4.28
CA ILE A 56 0.48 -20.62 2.97
C ILE A 56 1.50 -20.08 1.97
N VAL A 57 1.72 -18.75 1.93
CA VAL A 57 2.70 -18.13 1.05
C VAL A 57 4.12 -18.51 1.46
N GLY A 58 4.42 -18.57 2.76
CA GLY A 58 5.69 -19.07 3.28
C GLY A 58 5.95 -20.52 2.88
N ALA A 59 4.96 -21.39 3.04
CA ALA A 59 5.06 -22.79 2.61
C ALA A 59 5.26 -22.91 1.08
N PHE A 60 4.61 -22.06 0.30
CA PHE A 60 4.81 -21.98 -1.15
C PHE A 60 6.24 -21.53 -1.50
N GLY A 61 6.81 -20.56 -0.78
CA GLY A 61 8.19 -20.14 -0.94
C GLY A 61 9.20 -21.26 -0.66
N LEU A 62 9.00 -22.01 0.42
CA LEU A 62 9.81 -23.20 0.73
C LEU A 62 9.70 -24.27 -0.37
N TRP A 63 8.51 -24.48 -0.93
CA TRP A 63 8.31 -25.42 -2.04
C TRP A 63 9.02 -24.99 -3.33
N LEU A 64 9.21 -23.69 -3.55
CA LEU A 64 9.97 -23.14 -4.68
C LEU A 64 11.50 -23.22 -4.48
N GLY A 65 11.95 -23.71 -3.32
CA GLY A 65 13.37 -23.91 -3.01
C GLY A 65 14.04 -22.71 -2.35
N TYR A 66 13.28 -21.75 -1.81
CA TYR A 66 13.82 -20.72 -0.93
C TYR A 66 14.04 -21.26 0.49
N ASP A 67 15.14 -20.86 1.11
CA ASP A 67 15.41 -21.18 2.51
C ASP A 67 14.69 -20.20 3.45
N TRP A 68 14.53 -20.60 4.72
CA TRP A 68 13.84 -19.79 5.73
C TRP A 68 14.48 -18.41 5.92
N ASP A 69 15.80 -18.33 5.87
CA ASP A 69 16.53 -17.07 6.04
C ASP A 69 16.23 -16.11 4.87
N GLU A 70 16.14 -16.60 3.63
CA GLU A 70 15.77 -15.80 2.46
C GLU A 70 14.33 -15.27 2.58
N LEU A 71 13.39 -16.10 3.05
CA LEU A 71 12.01 -15.69 3.28
C LEU A 71 11.91 -14.65 4.39
N PHE A 72 12.65 -14.84 5.49
CA PHE A 72 12.68 -13.91 6.61
C PHE A 72 13.28 -12.56 6.21
N ASP A 73 14.37 -12.56 5.44
CA ASP A 73 14.96 -11.34 4.89
C ASP A 73 13.97 -10.62 3.97
N GLY A 74 13.22 -11.34 3.13
CA GLY A 74 12.15 -10.77 2.33
C GLY A 74 11.06 -10.08 3.17
N ILE A 75 10.60 -10.74 4.23
CA ILE A 75 9.59 -10.19 5.15
C ILE A 75 10.13 -8.95 5.87
N SER A 76 11.36 -9.00 6.37
CA SER A 76 11.98 -7.89 7.12
C SER A 76 12.17 -6.65 6.23
N ASN A 77 12.61 -6.83 4.98
CA ASN A 77 12.72 -5.76 4.01
C ASN A 77 11.36 -5.14 3.70
N GLY A 78 10.32 -5.98 3.54
CA GLY A 78 8.94 -5.51 3.38
C GLY A 78 8.45 -4.68 4.56
N LEU A 79 8.79 -5.09 5.78
CA LEU A 79 8.46 -4.33 7.00
C LEU A 79 9.18 -2.97 7.03
N VAL A 80 10.48 -2.93 6.72
CA VAL A 80 11.26 -1.67 6.68
C VAL A 80 10.69 -0.70 5.64
N MET A 81 10.31 -1.20 4.47
CA MET A 81 9.63 -0.39 3.45
C MET A 81 8.29 0.16 3.96
N GLY A 82 7.51 -0.66 4.65
CA GLY A 82 6.24 -0.23 5.27
C GLY A 82 6.43 0.81 6.38
N LEU A 83 7.48 0.69 7.18
CA LEU A 83 7.80 1.65 8.24
C LEU A 83 8.09 3.05 7.69
N GLN A 84 8.81 3.16 6.57
CA GLN A 84 9.05 4.46 5.93
C GLN A 84 7.72 5.14 5.54
N ALA A 85 6.80 4.40 4.92
CA ALA A 85 5.48 4.93 4.56
C ALA A 85 4.66 5.34 5.80
N LEU A 86 4.70 4.52 6.87
CA LEU A 86 4.01 4.79 8.13
C LEU A 86 4.48 6.11 8.75
N LEU A 87 5.80 6.36 8.78
CA LEU A 87 6.36 7.59 9.34
C LEU A 87 5.97 8.84 8.54
N ILE A 88 5.90 8.72 7.20
CA ILE A 88 5.41 9.80 6.33
C ILE A 88 3.94 10.11 6.66
N ILE A 89 3.10 9.08 6.68
CA ILE A 89 1.67 9.21 6.98
C ILE A 89 1.46 9.81 8.38
N PHE A 90 2.22 9.37 9.37
CA PHE A 90 2.17 9.91 10.74
C PHE A 90 2.42 11.42 10.77
N THR A 91 3.41 11.90 10.01
CA THR A 91 3.74 13.33 9.92
C THR A 91 2.64 14.11 9.20
N ILE A 92 2.09 13.57 8.11
CA ILE A 92 0.99 14.19 7.36
C ILE A 92 -0.23 14.36 8.27
N TYR A 93 -0.65 13.32 9.00
CA TYR A 93 -1.80 13.42 9.90
C TYR A 93 -1.56 14.38 11.07
N GLY A 94 -0.34 14.44 11.61
CA GLY A 94 0.03 15.43 12.63
C GLY A 94 -0.10 16.88 12.10
N LEU A 95 0.31 17.12 10.86
CA LEU A 95 0.17 18.42 10.20
C LEU A 95 -1.31 18.77 9.97
N ILE A 96 -2.10 17.82 9.43
CA ILE A 96 -3.54 18.01 9.20
C ILE A 96 -4.24 18.33 10.53
N ALA A 97 -3.97 17.58 11.60
CA ALA A 97 -4.56 17.82 12.91
C ALA A 97 -4.22 19.23 13.43
N THR A 98 -2.99 19.69 13.24
CA THR A 98 -2.55 21.02 13.64
C THR A 98 -3.27 22.12 12.84
N TRP A 99 -3.45 21.93 11.53
CA TRP A 99 -4.14 22.90 10.67
C TRP A 99 -5.65 22.94 10.89
N VAL A 100 -6.27 21.81 11.24
CA VAL A 100 -7.66 21.78 11.66
C VAL A 100 -7.82 22.55 12.97
N SER A 101 -6.95 22.31 13.96
CA SER A 101 -6.96 23.00 15.25
C SER A 101 -6.71 24.51 15.12
N ALA A 102 -5.79 24.91 14.24
CA ALA A 102 -5.51 26.32 13.96
C ALA A 102 -6.60 27.04 13.14
N GLY A 103 -7.60 26.30 12.63
CA GLY A 103 -8.65 26.84 11.78
C GLY A 103 -8.22 27.10 10.32
N THR A 104 -6.99 26.75 9.93
CA THR A 104 -6.47 26.93 8.57
C THR A 104 -7.28 26.14 7.55
N ILE A 105 -7.46 24.83 7.76
CA ILE A 105 -8.26 23.98 6.84
C ILE A 105 -9.73 24.45 6.80
N PRO A 106 -10.42 24.66 7.94
CA PRO A 106 -11.77 25.22 7.95
C PRO A 106 -11.89 26.58 7.22
N GLY A 107 -10.90 27.47 7.40
CA GLY A 107 -10.87 28.77 6.72
C GLY A 107 -10.74 28.63 5.20
N LEU A 108 -9.83 27.76 4.73
CA LEU A 108 -9.68 27.47 3.30
C LEU A 108 -10.96 26.89 2.70
N MET A 109 -11.67 26.02 3.43
CA MET A 109 -12.97 25.49 2.98
C MET A 109 -14.02 26.59 2.87
N TYR A 110 -14.13 27.45 3.89
CA TYR A 110 -15.10 28.54 3.91
C TYR A 110 -14.92 29.47 2.70
N TYR A 111 -13.71 29.96 2.46
CA TYR A 111 -13.44 30.83 1.31
C TYR A 111 -13.47 30.10 -0.03
N GLY A 112 -13.09 28.81 -0.07
CA GLY A 112 -13.15 28.00 -1.28
C GLY A 112 -14.58 27.77 -1.79
N LEU A 113 -15.53 27.54 -0.87
CA LEU A 113 -16.94 27.35 -1.20
C LEU A 113 -17.66 28.65 -1.59
N GLU A 114 -17.14 29.82 -1.20
CA GLU A 114 -17.65 31.10 -1.71
C GLU A 114 -17.33 31.29 -3.21
N ILE A 115 -16.24 30.70 -3.70
CA ILE A 115 -15.78 30.81 -5.09
C ILE A 115 -16.36 29.68 -5.97
N LEU A 116 -16.61 28.51 -5.40
CA LEU A 116 -17.02 27.31 -6.13
C LEU A 116 -18.52 27.01 -5.96
N SER A 117 -19.25 26.94 -7.07
CA SER A 117 -20.62 26.42 -7.08
C SER A 117 -20.63 24.87 -7.04
N PRO A 118 -21.72 24.23 -6.54
CA PRO A 118 -21.83 22.77 -6.51
C PRO A 118 -21.62 22.09 -7.88
N THR A 119 -21.95 22.78 -8.96
CA THR A 119 -21.79 22.28 -10.34
C THR A 119 -20.34 22.38 -10.86
N THR A 120 -19.56 23.33 -10.35
CA THR A 120 -18.17 23.58 -10.80
C THR A 120 -17.13 22.91 -9.89
N PHE A 121 -17.52 22.57 -8.66
CA PHE A 121 -16.65 21.98 -7.64
C PHE A 121 -15.94 20.70 -8.13
N LEU A 122 -16.70 19.71 -8.60
CA LEU A 122 -16.16 18.41 -9.02
C LEU A 122 -15.16 18.53 -10.19
N PRO A 123 -15.49 19.21 -11.31
CA PRO A 123 -14.53 19.42 -12.40
C PRO A 123 -13.26 20.16 -11.95
N ALA A 124 -13.40 21.21 -11.13
CA ALA A 124 -12.26 21.97 -10.62
C ALA A 124 -11.38 21.11 -9.70
N ALA A 125 -11.97 20.36 -8.77
CA ALA A 125 -11.26 19.45 -7.89
C ALA A 125 -10.50 18.37 -8.67
N ALA A 126 -11.11 17.79 -9.71
CA ALA A 126 -10.45 16.81 -10.57
C ALA A 126 -9.24 17.40 -11.31
N VAL A 127 -9.35 18.62 -11.85
CA VAL A 127 -8.23 19.30 -12.52
C VAL A 127 -7.10 19.60 -11.54
N VAL A 128 -7.42 20.14 -10.36
CA VAL A 128 -6.41 20.43 -9.33
C VAL A 128 -5.73 19.15 -8.86
N ALA A 129 -6.50 18.09 -8.58
CA ALA A 129 -5.96 16.79 -8.20
C ALA A 129 -5.05 16.20 -9.29
N ALA A 130 -5.43 16.31 -10.57
CA ALA A 130 -4.61 15.85 -11.68
C ALA A 130 -3.29 16.62 -11.79
N VAL A 131 -3.32 17.95 -11.66
CA VAL A 131 -2.10 18.80 -11.69
C VAL A 131 -1.17 18.46 -10.52
N VAL A 132 -1.72 18.34 -9.31
CA VAL A 132 -0.95 18.01 -8.11
C VAL A 132 -0.38 16.59 -8.19
N ALA A 133 -1.17 15.61 -8.63
CA ALA A 133 -0.72 14.23 -8.82
C ALA A 133 0.39 14.14 -9.88
N PHE A 134 0.27 14.88 -10.99
CA PHE A 134 1.32 14.97 -12.00
C PHE A 134 2.60 15.60 -11.45
N ALA A 135 2.50 16.67 -10.65
CA ALA A 135 3.64 17.36 -10.07
C ALA A 135 4.38 16.53 -9.00
N ILE A 136 3.63 15.79 -8.16
CA ILE A 136 4.19 14.97 -7.09
C ILE A 136 4.67 13.61 -7.60
N GLY A 137 4.08 13.09 -8.69
CA GLY A 137 4.51 11.87 -9.36
C GLY A 137 4.23 10.56 -8.60
N SER A 138 3.40 10.59 -7.55
CA SER A 138 3.04 9.41 -6.75
C SER A 138 1.52 9.29 -6.58
N SER A 139 0.97 8.13 -6.94
CA SER A 139 -0.45 7.82 -6.73
C SER A 139 -0.81 7.66 -5.25
N TRP A 140 0.15 7.27 -4.40
CA TRP A 140 -0.09 7.03 -2.97
C TRP A 140 -0.39 8.32 -2.21
N THR A 141 0.23 9.44 -2.59
CA THR A 141 -0.07 10.75 -1.99
C THR A 141 -1.40 11.32 -2.48
N ALA A 142 -1.83 10.97 -3.70
CA ALA A 142 -3.08 11.46 -4.28
C ALA A 142 -4.33 10.72 -3.77
N VAL A 143 -4.22 9.43 -3.42
CA VAL A 143 -5.33 8.63 -2.88
C VAL A 143 -5.61 8.93 -1.40
N GLY A 144 -4.63 9.47 -0.67
CA GLY A 144 -4.74 9.76 0.76
C GLY A 144 -5.45 11.07 1.14
N THR A 145 -5.90 11.88 0.17
CA THR A 145 -6.56 13.20 0.35
C THR A 145 -7.83 13.31 -0.46
#